data_AF-A0A166XHZ9-F1
#
_entry.id   AF-A0A166XHZ9-F1
#
_cell.length_a   1.000
_cell.length_b   1.000
_cell.length_c   1.000
_cell.angle_alpha   90.00
_cell.angle_beta   90.00
_cell.angle_gamma   90.00
#
_symmetry.space_group_name_H-M   'P 1'
#
loop_
_entity.id
_entity.type
_entity.pdbx_description
1 polymer ?
#
loop_
_entity_poly.entity_id
_entity_poly.type
_entity_poly.pdbx_seq_one_letter_code
_entity_poly.pdbx_strand_id
1 'polypeptide(L)'
;MGNEIASWFPDRLGFKTRLVYIGNSSRAVLESLASNSQGGLKNARLSTRLRALVPFLAFPQERLVFNDLAHYIVVTEESTAQVSFRLEGNLEMDVRKFRPNIVVKGASGPFVEDFWGELTFEGSVQMPLTANCYRFQSINVDCETGKTATDDRGLVWKKLNKDRRVDKGVKYSPVFGRYGIASDQL
;
A
#
# COMPACT_ATOMS: atom_id res chain seq x y z
N MET A 1 -2.97 -14.23 22.29
CA MET A 1 -4.36 -13.77 22.09
C MET A 1 -5.42 -14.75 22.63
N GLY A 2 -5.09 -15.72 23.50
CA GLY A 2 -6.08 -16.61 24.12
C GLY A 2 -6.75 -17.60 23.13
N ASN A 3 -7.21 -18.74 23.63
CA ASN A 3 -7.86 -19.76 22.79
C ASN A 3 -9.28 -19.35 22.38
N GLU A 4 -9.99 -18.61 23.23
CA GLU A 4 -11.37 -18.15 23.02
C GLU A 4 -11.50 -17.24 21.79
N ILE A 5 -10.63 -16.23 21.67
CA ILE A 5 -10.61 -15.34 20.50
C ILE A 5 -10.20 -16.12 19.26
N ALA A 6 -9.27 -17.07 19.40
CA ALA A 6 -8.77 -17.86 18.28
C ALA A 6 -9.82 -18.85 17.73
N SER A 7 -10.71 -19.40 18.58
CA SER A 7 -11.76 -20.35 18.17
C SER A 7 -12.89 -19.68 17.41
N TRP A 8 -13.14 -18.39 17.63
CA TRP A 8 -14.18 -17.64 16.90
C TRP A 8 -13.98 -17.65 15.37
N PHE A 9 -12.73 -17.57 14.90
CA PHE A 9 -12.42 -17.51 13.46
C PHE A 9 -12.73 -18.81 12.70
N PRO A 10 -12.23 -20.00 13.08
CA PRO A 10 -12.57 -21.23 12.38
C PRO A 10 -14.09 -21.50 12.37
N ASP A 11 -14.80 -21.17 13.46
CA ASP A 11 -16.26 -21.31 13.55
C ASP A 11 -16.97 -20.44 12.50
N ARG A 12 -16.50 -19.21 12.30
CA ARG A 12 -17.11 -18.28 11.34
C ARG A 12 -16.68 -18.52 9.89
N LEU A 13 -15.43 -18.94 9.68
CA LEU A 13 -14.82 -19.10 8.35
C LEU A 13 -15.06 -20.50 7.76
N GLY A 14 -15.40 -21.50 8.58
CA GLY A 14 -15.68 -22.86 8.11
C GLY A 14 -14.45 -23.68 7.72
N PHE A 15 -13.25 -23.22 8.09
CA PHE A 15 -12.01 -23.96 7.88
C PHE A 15 -11.00 -23.72 9.01
N LYS A 16 -10.07 -24.66 9.19
CA LYS A 16 -9.05 -24.63 10.25
C LYS A 16 -8.22 -23.35 10.16
N THR A 17 -8.38 -22.48 11.16
CA THR A 17 -7.76 -21.15 11.21
C THR A 17 -7.04 -20.97 12.54
N ARG A 18 -5.98 -20.16 12.56
CA ARG A 18 -5.28 -19.72 13.78
C ARG A 18 -5.06 -18.22 13.71
N LEU A 19 -5.36 -17.52 14.81
CA LEU A 19 -5.01 -16.12 15.00
C LEU A 19 -3.62 -16.03 15.64
N VAL A 20 -2.69 -15.32 15.00
CA VAL A 20 -1.30 -15.19 15.47
C VAL A 20 -0.99 -13.73 15.74
N TYR A 21 -0.29 -13.48 16.85
CA TYR A 21 0.32 -12.21 17.20
C TYR A 21 1.83 -12.40 17.31
N ILE A 22 2.61 -11.66 16.52
CA ILE A 22 4.05 -11.90 16.38
C ILE A 22 4.92 -11.09 17.36
N GLY A 23 4.28 -10.28 18.22
CA GLY A 23 4.98 -9.44 19.19
C GLY A 23 5.95 -8.48 18.52
N ASN A 24 7.18 -8.44 19.02
CA ASN A 24 8.26 -7.60 18.49
C ASN A 24 8.95 -8.22 17.24
N SER A 25 8.49 -9.38 16.78
CA SER A 25 9.04 -10.01 15.58
C SER A 25 8.64 -9.22 14.34
N SER A 26 9.57 -9.11 13.41
CA SER A 26 9.38 -8.38 12.16
C SER A 26 10.36 -8.89 11.11
N ARG A 27 10.14 -8.54 9.85
CA ARG A 27 11.06 -8.80 8.73
C ARG A 27 11.50 -7.48 8.11
N ALA A 28 12.64 -7.47 7.43
CA ALA A 28 13.03 -6.31 6.63
C ALA A 28 12.03 -6.04 5.49
N VAL A 29 11.83 -4.77 5.17
CA VAL A 29 11.19 -4.33 3.91
C VAL A 29 12.05 -4.84 2.75
N LEU A 30 11.41 -5.20 1.64
CA LEU A 30 12.11 -5.66 0.43
C LEU A 30 13.17 -4.63 0.00
N GLU A 31 14.38 -5.08 -0.33
CA GLU A 31 15.55 -4.21 -0.47
C GLU A 31 15.35 -3.01 -1.41
N SER A 32 14.57 -3.13 -2.48
CA SER A 32 14.33 -2.01 -3.41
C SER A 32 13.32 -0.97 -2.93
N LEU A 33 12.52 -1.29 -1.90
CA LEU A 33 11.44 -0.45 -1.39
C LEU A 33 11.80 0.28 -0.09
N ALA A 34 12.74 -0.28 0.67
CA ALA A 34 13.25 0.25 1.94
C ALA A 34 14.21 1.42 1.67
N SER A 35 14.10 2.53 2.40
CA SER A 35 14.97 3.69 2.18
C SER A 35 16.35 3.51 2.81
N ASN A 36 16.43 2.81 3.95
CA ASN A 36 17.68 2.53 4.67
C ASN A 36 18.30 1.16 4.30
N SER A 37 17.77 0.45 3.30
CA SER A 37 18.44 -0.74 2.78
C SER A 37 19.62 -0.39 1.86
N GLN A 38 20.43 -1.39 1.53
CA GLN A 38 21.48 -1.25 0.51
C GLN A 38 20.93 -0.80 -0.85
N GLY A 39 19.71 -1.21 -1.21
CA GLY A 39 19.03 -0.79 -2.43
C GLY A 39 18.55 0.66 -2.39
N GLY A 40 17.90 1.07 -1.28
CA GLY A 40 17.42 2.43 -1.07
C GLY A 40 18.55 3.45 -1.03
N LEU A 41 19.63 3.13 -0.32
CA LEU A 41 20.81 4.00 -0.19
C LEU A 41 21.50 4.30 -1.52
N LYS A 42 21.44 3.39 -2.50
CA LYS A 42 22.01 3.64 -3.85
C LYS A 42 21.31 4.82 -4.55
N ASN A 43 20.02 4.98 -4.32
CA ASN A 43 19.18 6.02 -4.92
C ASN A 43 18.95 7.23 -3.99
N ALA A 44 19.48 7.19 -2.77
CA ALA A 44 19.32 8.24 -1.78
C ALA A 44 20.24 9.45 -2.04
N ARG A 45 19.90 10.58 -1.41
CA ARG A 45 20.73 11.80 -1.43
C ARG A 45 22.12 11.51 -0.87
N LEU A 46 23.13 12.27 -1.33
CA LEU A 46 24.51 12.11 -0.90
C LEU A 46 24.67 12.24 0.64
N SER A 47 23.93 13.17 1.25
CA SER A 47 23.92 13.35 2.71
C SER A 47 23.47 12.09 3.45
N THR A 48 22.40 11.44 2.98
CA THR A 48 21.89 10.18 3.54
C THR A 48 22.91 9.05 3.38
N ARG A 49 23.57 8.97 2.23
CA ARG A 49 24.63 7.97 1.96
C ARG A 49 25.83 8.15 2.87
N LEU A 50 26.31 9.38 3.04
CA LEU A 50 27.43 9.70 3.93
C LEU A 50 27.08 9.39 5.39
N ARG A 51 25.85 9.71 5.81
CA ARG A 51 25.36 9.35 7.14
C ARG A 51 25.39 7.84 7.37
N ALA A 52 24.92 7.05 6.40
CA ALA A 52 24.86 5.59 6.50
C ALA A 52 26.25 4.92 6.62
N LEU A 53 27.34 5.60 6.25
CA LEU A 53 28.70 5.10 6.42
C LEU A 53 29.22 5.27 7.86
N VAL A 54 28.57 6.09 8.68
CA VAL A 54 28.94 6.31 10.08
C VAL A 54 28.08 5.41 10.96
N PRO A 55 28.65 4.39 11.63
CA PRO A 55 27.86 3.33 12.31
C PRO A 55 26.84 3.84 13.32
N PHE A 56 27.13 4.93 14.01
CA PHE A 56 26.28 5.51 15.06
C PHE A 56 25.21 6.48 14.52
N LEU A 57 25.31 6.88 13.25
CA LEU A 57 24.34 7.78 12.61
C LEU A 57 23.49 7.04 11.55
N ALA A 58 23.84 5.80 11.22
CA ALA A 58 23.09 4.98 10.29
C ALA A 58 21.75 4.59 10.91
N PHE A 59 20.66 4.85 10.17
CA PHE A 59 19.34 4.38 10.57
C PHE A 59 19.20 2.87 10.34
N PRO A 60 18.47 2.16 11.20
CA PRO A 60 18.16 0.76 10.98
C PRO A 60 17.31 0.59 9.72
N GLN A 61 17.45 -0.58 9.07
CA GLN A 61 16.60 -0.94 7.94
C GLN A 61 15.14 -1.03 8.40
N GLU A 62 14.25 -0.51 7.57
CA GLU A 62 12.82 -0.53 7.81
C GLU A 62 12.27 -1.95 7.89
N ARG A 63 11.35 -2.16 8.83
CA ARG A 63 10.80 -3.48 9.13
C ARG A 63 9.28 -3.51 9.02
N LEU A 64 8.77 -4.63 8.54
CA LEU A 64 7.35 -4.92 8.40
C LEU A 64 6.95 -6.10 9.29
N VAL A 65 5.66 -6.15 9.58
CA VAL A 65 5.00 -7.28 10.24
C VAL A 65 4.28 -8.12 9.18
N PHE A 66 2.95 -8.12 9.20
CA PHE A 66 2.09 -8.81 8.23
C PHE A 66 1.78 -7.99 6.96
N ASN A 67 2.31 -6.78 6.84
CA ASN A 67 2.18 -5.98 5.62
C ASN A 67 2.85 -6.69 4.44
N ASP A 68 2.33 -6.48 3.24
CA ASP A 68 2.86 -7.10 2.02
C ASP A 68 4.18 -6.46 1.58
N LEU A 69 4.20 -5.15 1.34
CA LEU A 69 5.37 -4.47 0.76
C LEU A 69 5.81 -3.18 1.47
N ALA A 70 4.90 -2.48 2.16
CA ALA A 70 5.20 -1.19 2.79
C ALA A 70 4.36 -0.96 4.06
N HIS A 71 4.74 0.07 4.84
CA HIS A 71 4.01 0.47 6.05
C HIS A 71 2.66 1.10 5.73
N TYR A 72 2.64 1.96 4.71
CA TYR A 72 1.49 2.75 4.34
C TYR A 72 1.16 2.62 2.86
N ILE A 73 -0.13 2.71 2.55
CA ILE A 73 -0.66 2.92 1.20
C ILE A 73 -1.36 4.27 1.18
N VAL A 74 -0.91 5.14 0.29
CA VAL A 74 -1.47 6.48 0.04
C VAL A 74 -2.28 6.43 -1.26
N VAL A 75 -3.49 6.97 -1.23
CA VAL A 75 -4.35 7.15 -2.41
C VAL A 75 -4.97 8.53 -2.40
N THR A 76 -5.54 8.97 -3.51
CA THR A 76 -6.30 10.23 -3.60
C THR A 76 -7.80 9.99 -3.78
N GLU A 77 -8.63 10.92 -3.31
CA GLU A 77 -10.07 10.95 -3.62
C GLU A 77 -10.28 11.07 -5.14
N GLU A 78 -9.44 11.86 -5.82
CA GLU A 78 -9.51 12.11 -7.26
C GLU A 78 -9.24 10.83 -8.07
N SER A 79 -8.25 10.02 -7.69
CA SER A 79 -8.04 8.68 -8.28
C SER A 79 -9.24 7.76 -8.07
N THR A 80 -9.83 7.78 -6.87
CA THR A 80 -10.99 6.93 -6.55
C THR A 80 -12.23 7.34 -7.34
N ALA A 81 -12.46 8.65 -7.48
CA ALA A 81 -13.51 9.21 -8.32
C ALA A 81 -13.30 8.83 -9.80
N GLN A 82 -12.05 8.88 -10.29
CA GLN A 82 -11.72 8.44 -11.65
C GLN A 82 -12.03 6.96 -11.87
N VAL A 83 -11.80 6.10 -10.87
CA VAL A 83 -12.20 4.69 -10.96
C VAL A 83 -13.72 4.55 -10.98
N SER A 84 -14.45 5.35 -10.19
CA SER A 84 -15.92 5.36 -10.19
C SER A 84 -16.47 5.71 -11.58
N PHE A 85 -15.88 6.67 -12.30
CA PHE A 85 -16.27 7.00 -13.68
C PHE A 85 -16.07 5.86 -14.69
N ARG A 86 -15.31 4.81 -14.34
CA ARG A 86 -15.16 3.62 -15.20
C ARG A 86 -16.30 2.62 -15.01
N LEU A 87 -17.07 2.78 -13.95
CA LEU A 87 -18.14 1.86 -13.58
C LEU A 87 -19.44 2.18 -14.33
N GLU A 88 -20.15 1.14 -14.71
CA GLU A 88 -21.46 1.23 -15.33
C GLU A 88 -22.56 1.28 -14.27
N GLY A 89 -23.62 2.06 -14.51
CA GLY A 89 -24.83 2.03 -13.66
C GLY A 89 -24.83 2.94 -12.43
N ASN A 90 -24.27 4.15 -12.52
CA ASN A 90 -24.22 5.13 -11.42
C ASN A 90 -23.63 4.54 -10.12
N LEU A 91 -22.59 3.71 -10.27
CA LEU A 91 -21.90 3.05 -9.17
C LEU A 91 -20.68 3.87 -8.73
N GLU A 92 -20.41 3.83 -7.43
CA GLU A 92 -19.20 4.42 -6.86
C GLU A 92 -18.20 3.35 -6.42
N MET A 93 -16.92 3.66 -6.59
CA MET A 93 -15.83 2.81 -6.13
C MET A 93 -15.57 3.04 -4.63
N ASP A 94 -15.71 1.97 -3.85
CA ASP A 94 -15.38 2.01 -2.42
C ASP A 94 -13.85 1.99 -2.23
N VAL A 95 -13.31 3.09 -1.71
CA VAL A 95 -11.88 3.27 -1.46
C VAL A 95 -11.30 2.19 -0.52
N ARG A 96 -12.12 1.64 0.39
CA ARG A 96 -11.70 0.61 1.36
C ARG A 96 -11.24 -0.67 0.67
N LYS A 97 -11.73 -0.97 -0.54
CA LYS A 97 -11.28 -2.11 -1.34
C LYS A 97 -9.80 -1.98 -1.73
N PHE A 98 -9.26 -0.77 -1.81
CA PHE A 98 -7.84 -0.55 -2.03
C PHE A 98 -6.98 -0.73 -0.77
N ARG A 99 -7.61 -0.78 0.41
CA ARG A 99 -6.97 -0.91 1.73
C ARG A 99 -5.92 0.18 1.99
N PRO A 100 -6.18 1.46 1.68
CA PRO A 100 -5.24 2.53 1.98
C PRO A 100 -5.15 2.74 3.49
N ASN A 101 -4.05 3.34 3.91
CA ASN A 101 -3.92 3.90 5.25
C ASN A 101 -4.23 5.39 5.24
N ILE A 102 -3.89 6.09 4.14
CA ILE A 102 -4.02 7.52 3.98
C ILE A 102 -4.79 7.80 2.68
N VAL A 103 -5.85 8.59 2.79
CA VAL A 103 -6.62 9.11 1.65
C VAL A 103 -6.43 10.62 1.62
N VAL A 104 -5.87 11.15 0.54
CA VAL A 104 -5.60 12.57 0.35
C VAL A 104 -6.69 13.18 -0.54
N LYS A 105 -7.11 14.40 -0.21
CA LYS A 105 -8.08 15.19 -0.99
C LYS A 105 -7.42 16.47 -1.50
N GLY A 106 -7.86 16.95 -2.66
CA GLY A 106 -7.38 18.21 -3.24
C GLY A 106 -6.16 18.01 -4.12
N ALA A 107 -5.96 16.80 -4.64
CA ALA A 107 -4.89 16.53 -5.59
C ALA A 107 -5.19 17.23 -6.93
N SER A 108 -4.15 17.62 -7.67
CA SER A 108 -4.31 18.37 -8.93
C SER A 108 -5.00 17.58 -10.06
N GLY A 109 -5.20 16.28 -9.88
CA GLY A 109 -5.87 15.40 -10.82
C GLY A 109 -5.81 13.94 -10.37
N PRO A 110 -6.45 13.03 -11.12
CA PRO A 110 -6.40 11.60 -10.81
C PRO A 110 -5.00 11.03 -11.06
N PHE A 111 -4.59 10.11 -10.20
CA PHE A 111 -3.33 9.35 -10.24
C PHE A 111 -2.05 10.17 -10.12
N VAL A 112 -2.14 11.44 -9.72
CA VAL A 112 -0.93 12.27 -9.52
C VAL A 112 -0.04 11.73 -8.40
N GLU A 113 -0.61 10.95 -7.47
CA GLU A 113 0.14 10.28 -6.41
C GLU A 113 1.18 9.28 -6.92
N ASP A 114 1.03 8.77 -8.15
CA ASP A 114 2.01 7.89 -8.79
C ASP A 114 3.41 8.52 -8.87
N PHE A 115 3.46 9.85 -8.91
CA PHE A 115 4.67 10.65 -9.12
C PHE A 115 5.19 11.30 -7.84
N TRP A 116 4.48 11.19 -6.72
CA TRP A 116 4.92 11.78 -5.48
C TRP A 116 6.11 11.03 -4.90
N GLY A 117 7.14 11.77 -4.50
CA GLY A 117 8.35 11.24 -3.88
C GLY A 117 8.29 11.20 -2.35
N GLU A 118 7.44 12.03 -1.73
CA GLU A 118 7.34 12.17 -0.27
C GLU A 118 6.01 12.83 0.11
N LEU A 119 5.47 12.50 1.29
CA LEU A 119 4.51 13.34 2.00
C LEU A 119 5.20 14.00 3.20
N THR A 120 4.95 15.30 3.38
CA THR A 120 5.35 16.05 4.57
C THR A 120 4.12 16.37 5.40
N PHE A 121 4.14 15.99 6.67
CA PHE A 121 3.11 16.30 7.65
C PHE A 121 3.53 17.47 8.53
N GLU A 122 2.56 18.00 9.29
CA GLU A 122 2.86 18.99 10.32
C GLU A 122 3.92 18.46 11.31
N GLY A 123 4.78 19.36 11.81
CA GLY A 123 5.92 18.97 12.65
C GLY A 123 7.11 18.42 11.87
N SER A 124 7.18 18.66 10.56
CA SER A 124 8.28 18.25 9.68
C SER A 124 8.48 16.73 9.58
N VAL A 125 7.45 15.95 9.88
CA VAL A 125 7.48 14.49 9.69
C VAL A 125 7.43 14.21 8.19
N GLN A 126 8.41 13.47 7.69
CA GLN A 126 8.52 13.10 6.28
C GLN A 126 8.25 11.61 6.10
N MET A 127 7.48 11.27 5.07
CA MET A 127 7.23 9.90 4.65
C MET A 127 7.61 9.72 3.18
N PRO A 128 8.78 9.10 2.90
CA PRO A 128 9.17 8.75 1.54
C PRO A 128 8.14 7.85 0.86
N LEU A 129 7.85 8.14 -0.40
CA LEU A 129 6.95 7.39 -1.25
C LEU A 129 7.74 6.66 -2.34
N THR A 130 8.00 5.37 -2.11
CA THR A 130 9.10 4.66 -2.77
C THR A 130 8.69 3.89 -4.02
N ALA A 131 7.43 3.49 -4.13
CA ALA A 131 6.92 2.77 -5.29
C ALA A 131 5.41 2.86 -5.44
N ASN A 132 4.94 2.49 -6.64
CA ASN A 132 3.52 2.35 -6.94
C ASN A 132 2.96 1.03 -6.38
N CYS A 133 1.69 1.05 -5.97
CA CYS A 133 0.99 -0.11 -5.44
C CYS A 133 0.31 -0.88 -6.58
N TYR A 134 0.86 -2.06 -6.89
CA TYR A 134 0.24 -3.00 -7.83
C TYR A 134 -1.01 -3.62 -7.23
N ARG A 135 -2.09 -3.65 -8.01
CA ARG A 135 -3.37 -4.19 -7.56
C ARG A 135 -3.62 -5.58 -8.11
N PHE A 136 -4.20 -6.40 -7.26
CA PHE A 136 -4.69 -7.73 -7.58
C PHE A 136 -6.22 -7.75 -7.61
N GLN A 137 -6.80 -8.88 -7.97
CA GLN A 137 -8.25 -9.07 -8.11
C GLN A 137 -9.02 -8.91 -6.80
N SER A 138 -8.34 -8.82 -5.64
CA SER A 138 -8.98 -8.56 -4.35
C SER A 138 -9.81 -7.28 -4.32
N ILE A 139 -9.53 -6.30 -5.19
CA ILE A 139 -10.34 -5.08 -5.31
C ILE A 139 -11.71 -5.29 -5.96
N ASN A 140 -11.96 -6.46 -6.54
CA ASN A 140 -13.27 -6.83 -7.11
C ASN A 140 -14.24 -7.36 -6.05
N VAL A 141 -13.76 -7.62 -4.83
CA VAL A 141 -14.57 -8.17 -3.74
C VAL A 141 -15.59 -7.14 -3.29
N ASP A 142 -16.82 -7.59 -3.06
CA ASP A 142 -17.84 -6.89 -2.30
C ASP A 142 -17.60 -7.12 -0.80
N CYS A 143 -17.41 -6.02 -0.06
CA CYS A 143 -17.07 -6.07 1.36
C CYS A 143 -18.23 -6.57 2.24
N GLU A 144 -19.48 -6.49 1.79
CA GLU A 144 -20.63 -6.98 2.55
C GLU A 144 -20.74 -8.51 2.45
N THR A 145 -20.54 -9.05 1.25
CA THR A 145 -20.71 -10.48 0.98
C THR A 145 -19.41 -11.28 1.10
N GLY A 146 -18.24 -10.63 1.03
CA GLY A 146 -16.93 -11.28 0.99
C GLY A 146 -16.65 -12.05 -0.31
N LYS A 147 -17.51 -11.90 -1.32
CA LYS A 147 -17.38 -12.56 -2.64
C LYS A 147 -17.05 -11.52 -3.70
N THR A 148 -16.64 -11.95 -4.89
CA THR A 148 -16.55 -11.05 -6.05
C THR A 148 -17.91 -10.37 -6.27
N ALA A 149 -17.92 -9.05 -6.42
CA ALA A 149 -19.14 -8.31 -6.70
C ALA A 149 -19.79 -8.81 -8.01
N THR A 150 -21.11 -8.94 -8.02
CA THR A 150 -21.88 -9.47 -9.16
C THR A 150 -22.22 -8.40 -10.20
N ASP A 151 -22.03 -7.13 -9.87
CA ASP A 151 -22.18 -6.00 -10.78
C ASP A 151 -20.83 -5.58 -11.38
N ASP A 152 -20.81 -4.42 -12.04
CA ASP A 152 -19.62 -3.91 -12.72
C ASP A 152 -18.44 -3.63 -11.78
N ARG A 153 -18.66 -3.52 -10.46
CA ARG A 153 -17.58 -3.42 -9.46
C ARG A 153 -16.74 -4.70 -9.42
N GLY A 154 -17.29 -5.84 -9.85
CA GLY A 154 -16.58 -7.10 -10.01
C GLY A 154 -15.54 -7.09 -11.14
N LEU A 155 -15.56 -6.05 -11.98
CA LEU A 155 -14.68 -5.89 -13.14
C LEU A 155 -13.65 -4.77 -12.97
N VAL A 156 -13.60 -4.09 -11.82
CA VAL A 156 -12.71 -2.95 -11.54
C VAL A 156 -11.26 -3.25 -11.90
N TRP A 157 -10.73 -4.39 -11.45
CA TRP A 157 -9.37 -4.81 -11.77
C TRP A 157 -9.14 -4.92 -13.28
N LYS A 158 -10.07 -5.51 -14.02
CA LYS A 158 -10.00 -5.62 -15.48
C LYS A 158 -10.06 -4.25 -16.15
N LYS A 159 -10.89 -3.33 -15.64
CA LYS A 159 -11.03 -1.96 -16.16
C LYS A 159 -9.77 -1.13 -15.91
N LEU A 160 -9.14 -1.26 -14.74
CA LEU A 160 -7.85 -0.64 -14.44
C LEU A 160 -6.72 -1.17 -15.34
N ASN A 161 -6.73 -2.46 -15.68
CA ASN A 161 -5.70 -3.06 -16.53
C ASN A 161 -5.61 -2.47 -17.95
N LYS A 162 -6.63 -1.74 -18.42
CA LYS A 162 -6.65 -1.16 -19.77
C LYS A 162 -5.56 -0.10 -19.96
N ASP A 163 -5.27 0.67 -18.92
CA ASP A 163 -4.45 1.88 -18.98
C ASP A 163 -3.52 2.05 -17.76
N ARG A 164 -3.76 1.35 -16.64
CA ARG A 164 -3.00 1.56 -15.40
C ARG A 164 -1.79 0.65 -15.22
N ARG A 165 -1.32 -0.02 -16.26
CA ARG A 165 -0.04 -0.75 -16.27
C ARG A 165 1.10 0.21 -16.60
N VAL A 166 1.31 1.19 -15.72
CA VAL A 166 2.21 2.33 -15.97
C VAL A 166 3.67 2.03 -15.66
N ASP A 167 3.95 1.04 -14.82
CA ASP A 167 5.31 0.66 -14.44
C ASP A 167 5.88 -0.36 -15.43
N LYS A 168 6.97 0.01 -16.11
CA LYS A 168 7.65 -0.84 -17.11
C LYS A 168 8.09 -2.21 -16.55
N GLY A 169 8.39 -2.27 -15.25
CA GLY A 169 8.82 -3.49 -14.56
C GLY A 169 7.70 -4.48 -14.28
N VAL A 170 6.42 -4.06 -14.33
CA VAL A 170 5.27 -4.90 -13.99
C VAL A 170 4.21 -4.81 -15.08
N LYS A 171 4.24 -5.77 -15.99
CA LYS A 171 3.43 -5.75 -17.23
C LYS A 171 1.98 -6.19 -17.06
N TYR A 172 1.65 -6.85 -15.95
CA TYR A 172 0.37 -7.57 -15.81
C TYR A 172 -0.57 -7.01 -14.74
N SER A 173 -0.07 -6.15 -13.86
CA SER A 173 -0.84 -5.61 -12.75
C SER A 173 -1.04 -4.10 -12.92
N PRO A 174 -2.26 -3.59 -12.75
CA PRO A 174 -2.48 -2.16 -12.76
C PRO A 174 -1.99 -1.52 -11.46
N VAL A 175 -1.68 -0.24 -11.52
CA VAL A 175 -1.28 0.60 -10.39
C VAL A 175 -2.48 1.38 -9.86
N PHE A 176 -2.64 1.35 -8.54
CA PHE A 176 -3.51 2.28 -7.81
C PHE A 176 -2.96 2.51 -6.41
N GLY A 177 -2.59 3.76 -6.13
CA GLY A 177 -1.97 4.17 -4.88
C GLY A 177 -0.46 4.01 -4.87
N ARG A 178 0.14 4.59 -3.83
CA ARG A 178 1.58 4.77 -3.66
C ARG A 178 2.01 4.23 -2.29
N TYR A 179 3.10 3.47 -2.26
CA TYR A 179 3.64 2.92 -1.03
C TYR A 179 4.45 3.96 -0.27
N GLY A 180 4.07 4.18 1.00
CA GLY A 180 4.79 5.00 1.95
C GLY A 180 5.57 4.16 2.95
N ILE A 181 6.80 4.57 3.21
CA ILE A 181 7.68 3.94 4.19
C ILE A 181 7.83 4.88 5.37
N ALA A 182 7.53 4.37 6.57
CA ALA A 182 7.84 5.08 7.80
C ALA A 182 9.37 5.11 7.94
N SER A 183 9.94 6.30 7.92
CA SER A 183 11.33 6.48 8.31
C SER A 183 11.37 7.13 9.69
N ASP A 184 12.12 6.55 10.62
CA ASP A 184 12.39 7.13 11.95
C ASP A 184 13.32 8.36 11.84
N GLN A 185 12.98 9.29 10.95
CA GLN A 185 13.68 10.55 10.73
C GLN A 185 12.99 11.63 11.57
N LEU A 186 13.18 11.55 12.89
CA LEU A 186 12.99 12.67 13.81
C LEU A 186 14.30 12.89 14.57
#